data_AF-A0A2V5NNH1-F1
#
_entry.id   AF-A0A2V5NNH1-F1
#
_cell.length_a   1.000
_cell.length_b   1.000
_cell.length_c   1.000
_cell.angle_alpha   90.00
_cell.angle_beta   90.00
_cell.angle_gamma   90.00
#
_symmetry.space_group_name_H-M   'P 1'
#
loop_
_entity.id
_entity.type
_entity.pdbx_description
1 polymer ?
#
loop_
_entity_poly.entity_id
_entity_poly.type
_entity_poly.pdbx_seq_one_letter_code
_entity_poly.pdbx_strand_id
1 'polypeptide(L)'
;MTRRFFVALMLPLFSLSGLQGQSTEDLQSTIRQRTGKQVEWQKDVEAGDQIREAIRVLLRRTLTADSAVQVALLNNRELQATFEEIGIAQADLIEAGLLKNPIFAGDARFPNRAPSGTDIEMAIAQEFFDVLVIPLRKKVAISQLMKTKLQVGDAVLKLAAAVKTAFYELQADQQLLGR
;
A
#
# COMPACT_ATOMS: atom_id res chain seq x y z
N MET A 1 -23.01 49.23 -27.02
CA MET A 1 -22.03 49.35 -25.90
C MET A 1 -22.18 48.12 -25.01
N THR A 2 -21.82 46.90 -25.40
CA THR A 2 -20.46 46.31 -25.52
C THR A 2 -19.55 46.53 -24.32
N ARG A 3 -19.54 45.57 -23.39
CA ARG A 3 -18.33 44.78 -23.06
C ARG A 3 -18.66 43.59 -22.15
N ARG A 4 -18.64 42.39 -22.76
CA ARG A 4 -18.58 41.10 -22.09
C ARG A 4 -17.14 40.92 -21.60
N PHE A 5 -16.92 40.86 -20.29
CA PHE A 5 -15.63 40.46 -19.72
C PHE A 5 -15.66 38.96 -19.43
N PHE A 6 -15.15 38.20 -20.39
CA PHE A 6 -14.80 36.79 -20.28
C PHE A 6 -13.48 36.72 -19.50
N VAL A 7 -13.52 36.40 -18.20
CA VAL A 7 -12.31 36.01 -17.47
C VAL A 7 -12.26 34.49 -17.50
N ALA A 8 -11.65 33.97 -18.57
CA ALA A 8 -11.20 32.60 -18.65
C ALA A 8 -9.94 32.47 -17.78
N LEU A 9 -10.12 32.08 -16.52
CA LEU A 9 -9.00 31.66 -15.68
C LEU A 9 -8.68 30.22 -16.06
N MET A 10 -7.70 30.07 -16.95
CA MET A 10 -7.03 28.81 -17.27
C MET A 10 -6.46 28.21 -15.97
N LEU A 11 -7.17 27.24 -15.41
CA LEU A 11 -6.60 26.28 -14.47
C LEU A 11 -5.48 25.53 -15.20
N PRO A 12 -4.21 25.61 -14.78
CA PRO A 12 -3.31 24.53 -15.10
C PRO A 12 -3.78 23.34 -14.25
N LEU A 13 -4.55 22.43 -14.86
CA LEU A 13 -4.55 21.05 -14.39
C LEU A 13 -3.11 20.59 -14.48
N PHE A 14 -2.38 20.68 -13.38
CA PHE A 14 -1.16 19.88 -13.18
C PHE A 14 -1.63 18.43 -13.12
N SER A 15 -1.67 17.80 -14.28
CA SER A 15 -1.80 16.36 -14.43
C SER A 15 -0.68 15.70 -13.62
N LEU A 16 -1.04 15.16 -12.46
CA LEU A 16 -0.19 14.36 -11.60
C LEU A 16 0.02 12.97 -12.22
N SER A 17 0.57 12.92 -13.44
CA SER A 17 0.81 11.69 -14.19
C SER A 17 2.31 11.41 -14.38
N GLY A 18 3.19 12.24 -13.82
CA GLY A 18 4.64 12.17 -14.07
C GLY A 18 5.51 11.64 -12.93
N LEU A 19 4.97 11.44 -11.72
CA LEU A 19 5.76 11.09 -10.52
C LEU A 19 5.65 9.62 -10.08
N GLN A 20 4.79 8.81 -10.71
CA GLN A 20 4.65 7.38 -10.39
C GLN A 20 5.54 6.45 -11.23
N GLY A 21 6.03 6.88 -12.41
CA GLY A 21 6.77 6.01 -13.33
C GLY A 21 8.25 5.78 -12.96
N GLN A 22 8.94 6.80 -12.45
CA GLN A 22 10.39 6.71 -12.21
C GLN A 22 10.75 5.82 -11.01
N SER A 23 9.93 5.80 -9.96
CA SER A 23 10.24 5.03 -8.74
C SER A 23 10.00 3.52 -8.88
N THR A 24 9.11 3.10 -9.80
CA THR A 24 8.83 1.69 -10.08
C THR A 24 9.88 1.04 -10.96
N GLU A 25 10.47 1.79 -11.90
CA GLU A 25 11.53 1.30 -12.80
C GLU A 25 12.86 1.09 -12.04
N ASP A 26 13.19 2.00 -11.12
CA ASP A 26 14.40 1.89 -10.27
C ASP A 26 14.36 0.69 -9.32
N LEU A 27 13.17 0.33 -8.81
CA LEU A 27 13.01 -0.81 -7.91
C LEU A 27 13.09 -2.15 -8.66
N GLN A 28 12.48 -2.23 -9.85
CA GLN A 28 12.51 -3.42 -10.69
C GLN A 28 13.91 -3.73 -11.21
N SER A 29 14.68 -2.70 -11.60
CA SER A 29 16.06 -2.87 -12.05
C SER A 29 16.98 -3.38 -10.94
N THR A 30 16.81 -2.88 -9.71
CA THR A 30 17.59 -3.30 -8.53
C THR A 30 17.29 -4.74 -8.12
N ILE A 31 16.03 -5.18 -8.19
CA ILE A 31 15.64 -6.56 -7.86
C ILE A 31 16.15 -7.54 -8.94
N ARG A 32 16.05 -7.16 -10.21
CA ARG A 32 16.54 -7.96 -11.33
C ARG A 32 18.06 -8.16 -11.27
N GLN A 33 18.81 -7.12 -10.92
CA GLN A 33 20.27 -7.21 -10.74
C GLN A 33 20.70 -8.12 -9.59
N ARG A 34 19.92 -8.20 -8.52
CA ARG A 34 20.30 -8.95 -7.31
C ARG A 34 19.74 -10.38 -7.23
N THR A 35 18.65 -10.66 -7.93
CA THR A 35 17.97 -11.98 -7.84
C THR A 35 17.81 -12.69 -9.17
N GLY A 36 18.09 -12.03 -10.30
CA GLY A 36 17.92 -12.61 -11.63
C GLY A 36 16.48 -12.92 -12.02
N LYS A 37 15.49 -12.53 -11.21
CA LYS A 37 14.06 -12.78 -11.44
C LYS A 37 13.31 -11.48 -11.70
N GLN A 38 12.32 -11.57 -12.58
CA GLN A 38 11.41 -10.46 -12.92
C GLN A 38 10.21 -10.53 -11.97
N VAL A 39 10.04 -9.50 -11.14
CA VAL A 39 8.91 -9.39 -10.21
C VAL A 39 8.01 -8.30 -10.75
N GLU A 40 6.87 -8.71 -11.29
CA GLU A 40 5.85 -7.81 -11.80
C GLU A 40 4.83 -7.57 -10.68
N TRP A 41 4.84 -6.35 -10.16
CA TRP A 41 3.95 -5.93 -9.08
C TRP A 41 2.62 -5.48 -9.67
N GLN A 42 1.75 -6.43 -10.01
CA GLN A 42 0.44 -6.15 -10.58
C GLN A 42 -0.63 -6.07 -9.49
N LYS A 43 -1.24 -4.88 -9.39
CA LYS A 43 -2.43 -4.60 -8.58
C LYS A 43 -3.66 -5.14 -9.33
N ASP A 44 -4.38 -6.04 -8.66
CA ASP A 44 -5.77 -6.44 -8.87
C ASP A 44 -6.17 -7.39 -10.03
N VAL A 45 -7.02 -8.36 -9.65
CA VAL A 45 -7.74 -9.40 -10.43
C VAL A 45 -6.91 -10.51 -11.10
N GLU A 46 -5.87 -10.20 -11.89
CA GLU A 46 -5.08 -11.23 -12.60
C GLU A 46 -4.27 -12.13 -11.65
N ALA A 47 -3.84 -11.59 -10.51
CA ALA A 47 -3.17 -12.36 -9.45
C ALA A 47 -4.05 -13.50 -8.90
N GLY A 48 -5.37 -13.32 -8.88
CA GLY A 48 -6.31 -14.32 -8.34
C GLY A 48 -6.40 -15.57 -9.23
N ASP A 49 -6.39 -15.40 -10.55
CA ASP A 49 -6.43 -16.53 -11.49
C ASP A 49 -5.10 -17.29 -11.51
N GLN A 50 -3.98 -16.59 -11.42
CA GLN A 50 -2.66 -17.21 -11.31
C GLN A 50 -2.52 -18.02 -10.01
N ILE A 51 -3.01 -17.49 -8.87
CA ILE A 51 -3.03 -18.21 -7.59
C ILE A 51 -3.92 -19.45 -7.69
N ARG A 52 -5.12 -19.34 -8.28
CA ARG A 52 -6.02 -20.48 -8.49
C ARG A 52 -5.37 -21.56 -9.35
N GLU A 53 -4.68 -21.19 -10.42
CA GLU A 53 -3.98 -22.15 -11.27
C GLU A 53 -2.79 -22.78 -10.54
N ALA A 54 -2.01 -22.00 -9.78
CA ALA A 54 -0.92 -22.53 -8.95
C ALA A 54 -1.43 -23.55 -7.92
N ILE A 55 -2.54 -23.25 -7.23
CA ILE A 55 -3.20 -24.20 -6.32
C ILE A 55 -3.65 -25.45 -7.07
N ARG A 56 -4.28 -25.29 -8.25
CA ARG A 56 -4.73 -26.43 -9.07
C ARG A 56 -3.57 -27.34 -9.46
N VAL A 57 -2.44 -26.79 -9.87
CA VAL A 57 -1.22 -27.56 -10.19
C VAL A 57 -0.70 -28.31 -8.96
N LEU A 58 -0.68 -27.66 -7.79
CA LEU A 58 -0.25 -28.28 -6.53
C LEU A 58 -1.16 -29.43 -6.09
N LEU A 59 -2.46 -29.34 -6.36
CA LEU A 59 -3.46 -30.37 -6.00
C LEU A 59 -3.51 -31.54 -6.99
N ARG A 60 -2.89 -31.44 -8.17
CA ARG A 60 -2.83 -32.55 -9.15
C ARG A 60 -1.85 -33.66 -8.74
N ARG A 61 -0.95 -33.38 -7.81
CA ARG A 61 0.02 -34.35 -7.25
C ARG A 61 -0.42 -34.77 -5.86
N THR A 62 0.11 -35.90 -5.38
CA THR A 62 -0.09 -36.34 -3.99
C THR A 62 0.30 -35.21 -3.03
N LEU A 63 -0.62 -34.86 -2.12
CA LEU A 63 -0.43 -33.77 -1.18
C LEU A 63 0.62 -34.16 -0.13
N THR A 64 1.72 -33.43 -0.09
CA THR A 64 2.72 -33.48 0.99
C THR A 64 2.42 -32.39 2.02
N ALA A 65 2.92 -32.55 3.25
CA ALA A 65 2.79 -31.54 4.30
C ALA A 65 3.23 -30.13 3.84
N ASP A 66 4.37 -30.03 3.14
CA ASP A 66 4.86 -28.74 2.64
C ASP A 66 3.98 -28.17 1.50
N SER A 67 3.45 -29.02 0.62
CA SER A 67 2.51 -28.57 -0.42
C SER A 67 1.17 -28.11 0.17
N ALA A 68 0.72 -28.73 1.27
CA ALA A 68 -0.48 -28.31 1.99
C ALA A 68 -0.29 -26.93 2.64
N VAL A 69 0.88 -26.68 3.24
CA VAL A 69 1.24 -25.34 3.74
C VAL A 69 1.23 -24.31 2.62
N GLN A 70 1.82 -24.63 1.46
CA GLN A 70 1.85 -23.72 0.33
C GLN A 70 0.44 -23.37 -0.17
N VAL A 71 -0.45 -24.36 -0.29
CA VAL A 71 -1.85 -24.12 -0.65
C VAL A 71 -2.56 -23.25 0.39
N ALA A 72 -2.33 -23.51 1.68
CA ALA A 72 -2.93 -22.73 2.75
C ALA A 72 -2.46 -21.26 2.75
N LEU A 73 -1.16 -21.01 2.59
CA LEU A 73 -0.61 -19.65 2.50
C LEU A 73 -1.20 -18.87 1.32
N LEU A 74 -1.40 -19.53 0.18
CA LEU A 74 -1.95 -18.91 -1.02
C LEU A 74 -3.46 -18.64 -0.94
N ASN A 75 -4.21 -19.49 -0.24
CA ASN A 75 -5.68 -19.43 -0.22
C ASN A 75 -6.26 -18.73 1.03
N ASN A 76 -5.47 -18.50 2.08
CA ASN A 76 -5.95 -17.93 3.32
C ASN A 76 -6.18 -16.41 3.20
N ARG A 77 -7.46 -15.99 3.13
CA ARG A 77 -7.86 -14.57 3.01
C ARG A 77 -7.51 -13.73 4.22
N GLU A 78 -7.53 -14.29 5.42
CA GLU A 78 -7.16 -13.59 6.65
C GLU A 78 -5.67 -13.24 6.61
N LEU A 79 -4.82 -14.20 6.19
CA LEU A 79 -3.40 -13.95 6.01
C LEU A 79 -3.12 -12.91 4.92
N GLN A 80 -3.88 -12.93 3.81
CA GLN A 80 -3.77 -11.90 2.77
C GLN A 80 -4.12 -10.51 3.33
N ALA A 81 -5.15 -10.39 4.17
CA ALA A 81 -5.47 -9.13 4.84
C ALA A 81 -4.33 -8.66 5.75
N THR A 82 -3.66 -9.57 6.46
CA THR A 82 -2.49 -9.24 7.29
C THR A 82 -1.30 -8.76 6.43
N PHE A 83 -1.11 -9.27 5.22
CA PHE A 83 -0.08 -8.76 4.31
C PHE A 83 -0.32 -7.31 3.87
N GLU A 84 -1.57 -6.89 3.69
CA GLU A 84 -1.92 -5.51 3.36
C GLU A 84 -1.52 -4.51 4.46
N GLU A 85 -1.46 -4.95 5.72
CA GLU A 85 -0.98 -4.10 6.83
C GLU A 85 0.47 -3.64 6.62
N ILE A 86 1.32 -4.46 5.97
CA ILE A 86 2.69 -4.05 5.60
C ILE A 86 2.64 -2.90 4.60
N GLY A 87 1.74 -2.99 3.61
CA GLY A 87 1.54 -1.96 2.61
C GLY A 87 1.13 -0.63 3.24
N ILE A 88 0.19 -0.68 4.20
CA ILE A 88 -0.24 0.49 4.98
C ILE A 88 0.93 1.07 5.77
N ALA A 89 1.64 0.24 6.55
CA ALA A 89 2.78 0.71 7.35
C ALA A 89 3.93 1.28 6.49
N GLN A 90 4.07 0.80 5.24
CA GLN A 90 5.03 1.34 4.29
C GLN A 90 4.57 2.68 3.70
N ALA A 91 3.27 2.85 3.45
CA ALA A 91 2.70 4.14 3.09
C ALA A 91 2.91 5.18 4.21
N ASP A 92 2.67 4.80 5.46
CA ASP A 92 2.92 5.65 6.64
C ASP A 92 4.40 6.08 6.72
N LEU A 93 5.33 5.17 6.41
CA LEU A 93 6.76 5.48 6.36
C LEU A 93 7.12 6.47 5.25
N ILE A 94 6.50 6.32 4.08
CA ILE A 94 6.68 7.26 2.97
C ILE A 94 6.13 8.62 3.37
N GLU A 95 4.89 8.68 3.89
CA GLU A 95 4.24 9.90 4.33
C GLU A 95 5.03 10.62 5.44
N ALA A 96 5.57 9.88 6.42
CA ALA A 96 6.39 10.44 7.49
C ALA A 96 7.67 11.13 6.97
N GLY A 97 8.13 10.75 5.77
CA GLY A 97 9.27 11.36 5.07
C GLY A 97 8.91 12.57 4.21
N LEU A 98 7.62 12.86 4.00
CA LEU A 98 7.17 13.98 3.19
C LEU A 98 7.05 15.25 4.04
N LEU A 99 7.20 16.39 3.36
CA LEU A 99 6.84 17.68 3.91
C LEU A 99 5.31 17.83 3.86
N LYS A 100 4.71 18.38 4.90
CA LYS A 100 3.28 18.73 4.88
C LYS A 100 2.94 19.64 3.69
N ASN A 101 1.79 19.37 3.08
CA ASN A 101 1.24 20.18 2.00
C ASN A 101 0.93 21.62 2.48
N PRO A 102 1.13 22.64 1.63
CA PRO A 102 0.77 24.02 1.97
C PRO A 102 -0.74 24.18 2.14
N ILE A 103 -1.13 25.12 3.00
CA ILE A 103 -2.52 25.49 3.23
C ILE A 103 -2.86 26.71 2.36
N PHE A 104 -3.92 26.61 1.58
CA PHE A 104 -4.49 27.70 0.80
C PHE A 104 -5.75 28.21 1.51
N ALA A 105 -5.84 29.51 1.73
CA ALA A 105 -7.01 30.16 2.33
C ALA A 105 -7.51 31.29 1.43
N GLY A 106 -8.82 31.49 1.39
CA GLY A 106 -9.45 32.59 0.67
C GLY A 106 -10.54 33.20 1.52
N ASP A 107 -10.61 34.53 1.57
CA ASP A 107 -11.61 35.29 2.30
C ASP A 107 -12.26 36.30 1.35
N ALA A 108 -13.58 36.47 1.47
CA ALA A 108 -14.35 37.41 0.66
C ALA A 108 -15.20 38.29 1.58
N ARG A 109 -14.87 39.58 1.64
CA ARG A 109 -15.57 40.56 2.48
C ARG A 109 -16.53 41.38 1.63
N PHE A 110 -17.79 41.42 2.06
CA PHE A 110 -18.86 42.18 1.41
C PHE A 110 -19.30 43.33 2.33
N PRO A 111 -18.64 44.50 2.24
CA PRO A 111 -18.97 45.64 3.08
C PRO A 111 -20.31 46.29 2.67
N ASN A 112 -21.15 46.62 3.66
CA ASN A 112 -22.51 47.14 3.47
C ASN A 112 -22.64 48.68 3.52
N ARG A 113 -21.54 49.43 3.47
CA ARG A 113 -21.55 50.91 3.48
C ARG A 113 -20.55 51.48 2.48
N ALA A 114 -20.94 52.56 1.79
CA ALA A 114 -20.06 53.30 0.90
C ALA A 114 -19.02 54.13 1.70
N PRO A 115 -17.80 54.37 1.17
CA PRO A 115 -17.31 53.97 -0.15
C PRO A 115 -16.53 52.65 -0.03
N SER A 116 -17.18 51.52 -0.29
CA SER A 116 -16.54 50.21 -0.10
C SER A 116 -17.05 49.21 -1.13
N GLY A 117 -16.13 48.42 -1.70
CA GLY A 117 -16.41 47.37 -2.67
C GLY A 117 -16.07 45.99 -2.11
N THR A 118 -16.50 44.93 -2.79
CA THR A 118 -16.14 43.54 -2.44
C THR A 118 -14.62 43.38 -2.40
N ASP A 119 -14.11 42.89 -1.27
CA ASP A 119 -12.69 42.60 -1.05
C ASP A 119 -12.49 41.08 -1.08
N ILE A 120 -11.53 40.61 -1.85
CA ILE A 120 -11.21 39.18 -1.99
C ILE A 120 -9.73 39.02 -1.70
N GLU A 121 -9.41 38.28 -0.66
CA GLU A 121 -8.05 37.94 -0.27
C GLU A 121 -7.80 36.45 -0.50
N MET A 122 -6.58 36.13 -0.95
CA MET A 122 -6.08 34.76 -1.05
C MET A 122 -4.74 34.69 -0.32
N ALA A 123 -4.54 33.66 0.49
CA ALA A 123 -3.33 33.43 1.28
C ALA A 123 -2.82 32.00 1.07
N ILE A 124 -1.49 31.84 1.12
CA ILE A 124 -0.80 30.55 1.09
C ILE A 124 0.11 30.51 2.33
N ALA A 125 -0.02 29.46 3.13
CA ALA A 125 0.80 29.25 4.32
C ALA A 125 1.53 27.89 4.23
N GLN A 126 2.84 27.90 4.53
CA GLN A 126 3.66 26.69 4.60
C GLN A 126 4.33 26.59 5.97
N GLU A 127 4.20 25.43 6.62
CA GLU A 127 4.93 25.13 7.85
C GLU A 127 6.36 24.68 7.53
N PHE A 128 7.37 25.45 7.96
CA PHE A 128 8.79 25.10 7.79
C PHE A 128 9.37 24.28 8.95
N PHE A 129 8.77 24.39 10.14
CA PHE A 129 9.20 23.65 11.32
C PHE A 129 9.10 22.12 11.13
N ASP A 130 8.25 21.69 10.21
CA ASP A 130 8.02 20.30 9.88
C ASP A 130 9.31 19.58 9.42
N VAL A 131 10.22 20.30 8.76
CA VAL A 131 11.52 19.76 8.29
C VAL A 131 12.37 19.22 9.44
N LEU A 132 12.33 19.87 10.60
CA LEU A 132 13.12 19.46 11.76
C LEU A 132 12.58 18.16 12.39
N VAL A 133 11.27 17.90 12.28
CA VAL A 133 10.62 16.75 12.89
C VAL A 133 10.50 15.54 11.96
N ILE A 134 10.64 15.72 10.64
CA ILE A 134 10.72 14.62 9.64
C ILE A 134 11.62 13.45 10.09
N PRO A 135 12.89 13.65 10.48
CA PRO A 135 13.76 12.53 10.85
C PRO A 135 13.26 11.76 12.06
N LEU A 136 12.59 12.43 13.01
CA LEU A 136 12.00 11.79 14.18
C LEU A 136 10.77 10.97 13.81
N ARG A 137 9.84 11.54 13.01
CA ARG A 137 8.66 10.82 12.51
C ARG A 137 9.05 9.58 11.71
N LYS A 138 10.04 9.73 10.82
CA LYS A 138 10.55 8.61 10.01
C LYS A 138 11.09 7.47 10.87
N LYS A 139 11.83 7.76 11.96
CA LYS A 139 12.30 6.72 12.88
C LYS A 139 11.14 5.94 13.51
N VAL A 140 10.10 6.63 13.96
CA VAL A 140 8.90 5.99 14.53
C VAL A 140 8.20 5.11 13.48
N ALA A 141 8.01 5.61 12.26
CA ALA A 141 7.39 4.86 11.18
C ALA A 141 8.20 3.63 10.77
N ILE A 142 9.55 3.70 10.77
CA ILE A 142 10.41 2.52 10.56
C ILE A 142 10.16 1.46 11.64
N SER A 143 10.12 1.85 12.91
CA SER A 143 9.85 0.93 14.00
C SER A 143 8.46 0.28 13.87
N GLN A 144 7.45 1.04 13.45
CA GLN A 144 6.11 0.53 13.22
C GLN A 144 6.05 -0.46 12.04
N LEU A 145 6.75 -0.17 10.95
CA LEU A 145 6.88 -1.10 9.83
C LEU A 145 7.59 -2.40 10.25
N MET A 146 8.65 -2.31 11.06
CA MET A 146 9.35 -3.50 11.57
C MET A 146 8.44 -4.35 12.47
N LYS A 147 7.67 -3.71 13.36
CA LYS A 147 6.67 -4.40 14.20
C LYS A 147 5.65 -5.13 13.34
N THR A 148 5.09 -4.47 12.33
CA THR A 148 4.09 -5.06 11.43
C THR A 148 4.65 -6.28 10.69
N LYS A 149 5.89 -6.19 10.18
CA LYS A 149 6.56 -7.34 9.55
C LYS A 149 6.74 -8.53 10.49
N LEU A 150 7.06 -8.29 11.76
CA LEU A 150 7.19 -9.35 12.76
C LEU A 150 5.83 -10.02 13.04
N GLN A 151 4.76 -9.23 13.15
CA GLN A 151 3.40 -9.75 13.36
C GLN A 151 2.95 -10.62 12.19
N VAL A 152 3.20 -10.19 10.96
CA VAL A 152 2.91 -10.97 9.76
C VAL A 152 3.74 -12.25 9.71
N GLY A 153 5.03 -12.17 10.06
CA GLY A 153 5.90 -13.34 10.16
C GLY A 153 5.38 -14.37 11.17
N ASP A 154 4.92 -13.93 12.34
CA ASP A 154 4.30 -14.79 13.36
C ASP A 154 3.01 -15.45 12.83
N ALA A 155 2.14 -14.71 12.14
CA ALA A 155 0.93 -15.25 11.53
C ALA A 155 1.23 -16.33 10.48
N VAL A 156 2.23 -16.11 9.62
CA VAL A 156 2.69 -17.10 8.62
C VAL A 156 3.18 -18.37 9.30
N LEU A 157 4.02 -18.25 10.33
CA LEU A 157 4.57 -19.39 11.06
C LEU A 157 3.49 -20.19 11.79
N LYS A 158 2.53 -19.50 12.43
CA LYS A 158 1.37 -20.13 13.08
C LYS A 158 0.51 -20.89 12.08
N LEU A 159 0.21 -20.31 10.93
CA LEU A 159 -0.57 -20.99 9.90
C LEU A 159 0.17 -22.22 9.37
N ALA A 160 1.47 -22.10 9.10
CA ALA A 160 2.28 -23.22 8.65
C ALA A 160 2.32 -24.36 9.68
N ALA A 161 2.47 -24.04 10.96
CA ALA A 161 2.45 -25.03 12.04
C ALA A 161 1.08 -25.72 12.14
N ALA A 162 -0.02 -24.95 12.15
CA ALA A 162 -1.37 -25.50 12.23
C ALA A 162 -1.68 -26.45 11.07
N VAL A 163 -1.30 -26.08 9.84
CA VAL A 163 -1.51 -26.93 8.65
C VAL A 163 -0.69 -28.20 8.72
N LYS A 164 0.57 -28.14 9.19
CA LYS A 164 1.40 -29.34 9.37
C LYS A 164 0.81 -30.28 10.43
N THR A 165 0.36 -29.74 11.57
CA THR A 165 -0.31 -30.54 12.60
C THR A 165 -1.53 -31.25 12.04
N ALA A 166 -2.45 -30.50 11.39
CA ALA A 166 -3.66 -31.07 10.81
C ALA A 166 -3.37 -32.12 9.74
N PHE A 167 -2.32 -31.93 8.92
CA PHE A 167 -1.90 -32.91 7.92
C PHE A 167 -1.46 -34.24 8.57
N TYR A 168 -0.62 -34.16 9.61
CA TYR A 168 -0.12 -35.36 10.27
C TYR A 168 -1.19 -36.06 11.13
N GLU A 169 -2.10 -35.32 11.75
CA GLU A 169 -3.26 -35.88 12.45
C GLU A 169 -4.14 -36.69 11.48
N LEU A 170 -4.50 -36.10 10.32
CA LEU A 170 -5.27 -36.80 9.30
C LEU A 170 -4.55 -38.04 8.78
N GLN A 171 -3.24 -37.95 8.56
CA GLN A 171 -2.43 -39.09 8.12
C GLN A 171 -2.44 -40.22 9.17
N ALA A 172 -2.35 -39.89 10.45
CA ALA A 172 -2.41 -40.86 11.53
C ALA A 172 -3.78 -41.54 11.60
N ASP A 173 -4.87 -40.78 11.52
CA ASP A 173 -6.24 -41.32 11.53
C ASP A 173 -6.50 -42.28 10.37
N GLN A 174 -6.02 -41.93 9.17
CA GLN A 174 -6.12 -42.79 7.99
C GLN A 174 -5.35 -44.11 8.17
N GLN A 175 -4.19 -44.08 8.83
CA GLN A 175 -3.41 -45.28 9.13
C GLN A 175 -4.05 -46.15 10.22
N LEU A 176 -4.75 -45.55 11.18
CA LEU A 176 -5.48 -46.25 12.24
C LEU A 176 -6.75 -46.92 11.71
N LEU A 177 -7.50 -46.25 10.83
CA LEU A 177 -8.73 -46.78 10.20
C LEU A 177 -8.46 -47.80 9.08
N GLY A 178 -7.23 -47.82 8.54
CA GLY A 178 -6.79 -48.76 7.50
C GLY A 178 -6.33 -50.13 8.02
N ARG A 179 -6.52 -50.42 9.30
CA ARG A 179 -6.33 -51.75 9.93
C ARG A 179 -7.68 -52.40 10.21
#